data_AF-A0A1H1PHN1-F1
#
_entry.id   AF-A0A1H1PHN1-F1
#
_cell.length_a   1.000
_cell.length_b   1.000
_cell.length_c   1.000
_cell.angle_alpha   90.00
_cell.angle_beta   90.00
_cell.angle_gamma   90.00
#
_symmetry.space_group_name_H-M   'P 1'
#
loop_
_entity.id
_entity.type
_entity.pdbx_description
1 polymer ?
#
loop_
_entity_poly.entity_id
_entity_poly.type
_entity_poly.pdbx_seq_one_letter_code
_entity_poly.pdbx_strand_id
1 'polypeptide(L)'
;MSDIEHTQQRNLLHQGKLIAELDNLFSEQGIPLPGDGSTVVLLAEGHHTSRYQRPEQLPNEPAAQLKGSPQARFEGGEHTAIGDGTLLRFAADAPPIPAWQVELHLANGLALTYGQVIALGGDFYGIPGRPIADGSNPQERQTRFRAAFDSLAVLPASREEAQNILQVMKTEINATHQAIRDGRQPHEAYDELGDTLSGEWNRITGGGSVASPLFPLGRYLKLAASNWDHFGEWALLAYKAGHAVALQQAVVAHQSGRDQDLELAYAMNAFADHFLTDLFSAGHLRVPRTQLADSVTPSDVGSLISRFMHDEDSQYGLKVSNARGERWNCYGDKRYFDSLDDSNRRQVKQAVQQSADEVFATCLSGTVVPVDSYAALASVPDLAKVEDSQDRLNFAPLFALKGKTVLRRKDVNDLNDRSQSDSWWGWSTYLLLKDYQPNKPAGYLNPPDTAPTIQADGWQSRTASEPNWLPGHAVRYAFSYSKGLDESYIGPWTAYTELTDRFQPTLNVPANTPSAATGRNVFRQFRGGSPELIGTLDNQAITFIDNHQ
;
A
#
# COMPACT_ATOMS: atom_id res chain seq x y z
N MET A 1 -11.80 -27.89 29.68
CA MET A 1 -11.17 -26.85 30.52
C MET A 1 -9.86 -26.46 29.87
N SER A 2 -9.92 -25.44 29.03
CA SER A 2 -8.83 -24.58 28.57
C SER A 2 -9.56 -23.51 27.76
N ASP A 3 -9.94 -22.44 28.45
CA ASP A 3 -10.77 -21.36 27.95
C ASP A 3 -10.06 -20.62 26.81
N ILE A 4 -10.66 -20.66 25.63
CA ILE A 4 -10.34 -19.75 24.53
C ILE A 4 -11.04 -18.45 24.88
N GLU A 5 -10.29 -17.49 25.43
CA GLU A 5 -10.78 -16.12 25.60
C GLU A 5 -11.10 -15.56 24.21
N HIS A 6 -12.40 -15.43 23.94
CA HIS A 6 -12.95 -14.75 22.78
C HIS A 6 -12.63 -13.26 22.88
N THR A 7 -11.73 -12.78 22.03
CA THR A 7 -11.43 -11.35 21.89
C THR A 7 -12.65 -10.62 21.32
N GLN A 8 -13.33 -9.81 22.14
CA GLN A 8 -14.30 -8.83 21.64
C GLN A 8 -13.55 -7.72 20.88
N GLN A 9 -13.73 -7.67 19.56
CA GLN A 9 -13.38 -6.51 18.74
C GLN A 9 -14.12 -5.28 19.27
N ARG A 10 -13.36 -4.26 19.70
CA ARG A 10 -13.93 -3.03 20.28
C ARG A 10 -14.32 -2.06 19.18
N ASN A 11 -15.62 -1.88 19.02
CA ASN A 11 -16.23 -0.75 18.35
C ASN A 11 -15.72 0.58 18.93
N LEU A 12 -15.24 1.50 18.09
CA LEU A 12 -14.83 2.84 18.50
C LEU A 12 -16.06 3.75 18.56
N LEU A 13 -16.33 4.28 19.75
CA LEU A 13 -17.30 5.36 19.95
C LEU A 13 -16.57 6.69 19.76
N HIS A 14 -16.89 7.42 18.69
CA HIS A 14 -16.44 8.80 18.52
C HIS A 14 -17.66 9.73 18.55
N GLN A 15 -17.72 10.63 19.53
CA GLN A 15 -18.83 11.58 19.73
C GLN A 15 -20.24 10.94 19.77
N GLY A 16 -20.37 9.74 20.35
CA GLY A 16 -21.64 9.02 20.45
C GLY A 16 -22.13 8.36 19.16
N LYS A 17 -21.32 8.40 18.09
CA LYS A 17 -21.56 7.67 16.84
C LYS A 17 -20.71 6.39 16.82
N LEU A 18 -21.33 5.30 16.38
CA LEU A 18 -20.66 4.02 16.17
C LEU A 18 -20.04 4.01 14.76
N ILE A 19 -18.73 3.88 14.66
CA ILE A 19 -18.05 3.73 13.36
C ILE A 19 -17.82 2.23 13.14
N ALA A 20 -18.27 1.71 12.00
CA ALA A 20 -18.13 0.31 11.63
C ALA A 20 -17.97 0.14 10.11
N GLU A 21 -17.26 -0.90 9.69
CA GLU A 21 -17.15 -1.26 8.26
C GLU A 21 -18.51 -1.62 7.68
N LEU A 22 -18.76 -1.21 6.43
CA LEU A 22 -19.98 -1.56 5.70
C LEU A 22 -20.15 -3.08 5.60
N ASP A 23 -19.08 -3.83 5.35
CA ASP A 23 -19.12 -5.29 5.23
C ASP A 23 -19.52 -5.98 6.54
N ASN A 24 -19.22 -5.36 7.69
CA ASN A 24 -19.66 -5.89 8.99
C ASN A 24 -21.18 -5.81 9.17
N LEU A 25 -21.89 -4.97 8.40
CA LEU A 25 -23.35 -4.98 8.38
C LEU A 25 -23.90 -6.29 7.82
N PHE A 26 -23.14 -6.93 6.92
CA PHE A 26 -23.53 -8.12 6.17
C PHE A 26 -22.84 -9.40 6.66
N SER A 27 -21.97 -9.32 7.68
CA SER A 27 -21.38 -10.49 8.33
C SER A 27 -22.41 -11.23 9.19
N GLU A 28 -22.17 -12.51 9.50
CA GLU A 28 -23.01 -13.27 10.43
C GLU A 28 -23.09 -12.63 11.82
N GLN A 29 -22.05 -11.88 12.22
CA GLN A 29 -21.97 -11.20 13.50
C GLN A 29 -22.70 -9.86 13.51
N GLY A 30 -22.89 -9.21 12.36
CA GLY A 30 -23.51 -7.90 12.23
C GLY A 30 -22.75 -6.77 12.96
N ILE A 31 -23.38 -5.60 13.05
CA ILE A 31 -22.86 -4.45 13.81
C ILE A 31 -23.60 -4.33 15.14
N PRO A 32 -22.95 -4.51 16.31
CA PRO A 32 -23.60 -4.38 17.59
C PRO A 32 -23.99 -2.92 17.86
N LEU A 33 -25.29 -2.63 17.88
CA LEU A 33 -25.82 -1.30 18.16
C LEU A 33 -25.87 -1.03 19.67
N PRO A 34 -25.30 0.09 20.17
CA PRO A 34 -25.29 0.40 21.60
C PRO A 34 -26.65 0.81 22.19
N GLY A 35 -27.69 1.00 21.36
CA GLY A 35 -29.07 1.26 21.79
C GLY A 35 -29.93 1.93 20.72
N ASP A 36 -31.23 2.07 20.99
CA ASP A 36 -32.18 2.75 20.09
C ASP A 36 -31.77 4.23 19.88
N GLY A 37 -31.79 4.69 18.62
CA GLY A 37 -31.38 6.05 18.25
C GLY A 37 -29.86 6.22 18.02
N SER A 38 -29.08 5.14 18.09
CA SER A 38 -27.64 5.16 17.75
C SER A 38 -27.42 5.54 16.29
N THR A 39 -26.51 6.47 16.04
CA THR A 39 -26.06 6.79 14.68
C THR A 39 -24.85 5.93 14.35
N VAL A 40 -24.98 5.08 13.33
CA VAL A 40 -23.87 4.29 12.77
C VAL A 40 -23.33 5.01 11.54
N VAL A 41 -22.03 5.26 11.53
CA VAL A 41 -21.29 5.71 10.35
C VAL A 41 -20.67 4.46 9.74
N LEU A 42 -21.22 4.04 8.60
CA LEU A 42 -20.72 2.90 7.84
C LEU A 42 -19.59 3.38 6.93
N LEU A 43 -18.39 2.86 7.16
CA LEU A 43 -17.28 3.02 6.24
C LEU A 43 -17.54 2.10 5.04
N ALA A 44 -18.02 2.68 3.94
CA ALA A 44 -18.08 1.98 2.66
C ALA A 44 -16.65 1.96 2.09
N GLU A 45 -15.91 0.90 2.36
CA GLU A 45 -14.57 0.75 1.82
C GLU A 45 -14.60 0.69 0.28
N GLY A 46 -13.66 1.41 -0.32
CA GLY A 46 -13.53 1.58 -1.75
C GLY A 46 -13.08 0.31 -2.48
N HIS A 47 -14.00 -0.65 -2.67
CA HIS A 47 -14.12 -1.27 -3.99
C HIS A 47 -14.71 -0.28 -5.02
N HIS A 48 -15.03 0.96 -4.61
CA HIS A 48 -15.71 2.00 -5.38
C HIS A 48 -15.03 3.38 -5.35
N THR A 49 -13.71 3.51 -5.13
CA THR A 49 -13.01 4.76 -5.51
C THR A 49 -12.98 4.86 -7.03
N SER A 50 -14.12 5.28 -7.59
CA SER A 50 -14.46 5.28 -9.02
C SER A 50 -13.43 5.98 -9.91
N ARG A 51 -12.63 6.91 -9.38
CA ARG A 51 -11.55 7.59 -10.13
C ARG A 51 -10.44 6.64 -10.58
N TYR A 52 -10.03 5.70 -9.73
CA TYR A 52 -8.98 4.72 -10.04
C TYR A 52 -9.53 3.45 -10.72
N GLN A 53 -10.85 3.36 -10.86
CA GLN A 53 -11.53 2.25 -11.55
C GLN A 53 -12.22 2.67 -12.86
N ARG A 54 -12.31 3.97 -13.15
CA ARG A 54 -12.81 4.53 -14.42
C ARG A 54 -12.00 5.76 -14.84
N PRO A 55 -11.05 5.62 -15.79
CA PRO A 55 -10.46 6.75 -16.49
C PRO A 55 -11.14 7.00 -17.83
N GLU A 56 -11.38 8.28 -18.15
CA GLU A 56 -11.74 8.77 -19.49
C GLU A 56 -10.69 8.32 -20.54
N GLN A 57 -11.17 7.93 -21.72
CA GLN A 57 -10.39 7.34 -22.81
C GLN A 57 -9.38 8.33 -23.42
N LEU A 58 -8.09 7.95 -23.50
CA LEU A 58 -7.12 8.48 -24.49
C LEU A 58 -6.07 7.40 -24.89
N PRO A 59 -5.39 7.53 -26.05
CA PRO A 59 -4.72 6.42 -26.76
C PRO A 59 -3.26 6.14 -26.33
N ASN A 60 -2.85 4.89 -26.53
CA ASN A 60 -1.55 4.27 -26.23
C ASN A 60 -0.41 4.60 -27.21
N GLU A 61 0.85 4.60 -26.74
CA GLU A 61 1.99 3.82 -27.30
C GLU A 61 3.14 3.67 -26.26
N PRO A 62 3.77 2.50 -26.06
CA PRO A 62 5.01 2.36 -25.27
C PRO A 62 6.27 2.30 -26.14
N ALA A 63 7.36 2.95 -25.70
CA ALA A 63 8.69 2.91 -26.34
C ALA A 63 9.65 1.90 -25.67
N ALA A 64 10.66 1.47 -26.45
CA ALA A 64 11.50 0.28 -26.21
C ALA A 64 12.51 0.33 -25.04
N GLN A 65 12.83 -0.86 -24.51
CA GLN A 65 13.65 -1.18 -23.32
C GLN A 65 15.18 -1.11 -23.54
N LEU A 66 15.94 -0.82 -22.47
CA LEU A 66 17.41 -0.98 -22.37
C LEU A 66 17.80 -1.83 -21.15
N LYS A 67 18.79 -2.72 -21.29
CA LYS A 67 19.25 -3.69 -20.27
C LYS A 67 20.50 -3.22 -19.51
N GLY A 68 20.56 -3.47 -18.20
CA GLY A 68 21.81 -3.75 -17.47
C GLY A 68 22.36 -2.67 -16.52
N SER A 69 21.56 -2.09 -15.63
CA SER A 69 22.06 -1.26 -14.52
C SER A 69 21.23 -1.45 -13.25
N PRO A 70 21.77 -1.26 -12.05
CA PRO A 70 20.98 -1.22 -10.81
C PRO A 70 19.87 -0.18 -10.87
N GLN A 71 18.68 -0.58 -10.42
CA GLN A 71 17.39 -0.08 -10.92
C GLN A 71 16.55 0.63 -9.84
N ALA A 72 16.66 1.94 -9.58
CA ALA A 72 15.79 2.61 -8.58
C ALA A 72 14.29 2.42 -8.94
N ARG A 73 13.45 2.07 -7.97
CA ARG A 73 12.00 1.76 -8.10
C ARG A 73 11.29 2.53 -6.99
N PHE A 74 10.26 3.29 -7.35
CA PHE A 74 9.41 4.05 -6.42
C PHE A 74 7.97 4.02 -6.98
N GLU A 75 7.00 3.88 -6.09
CA GLU A 75 5.65 3.39 -6.37
C GLU A 75 4.62 4.50 -6.15
N GLY A 76 4.90 5.69 -6.69
CA GLY A 76 4.11 6.90 -6.45
C GLY A 76 2.62 6.78 -6.81
N GLY A 77 2.25 5.87 -7.73
CA GLY A 77 0.85 5.58 -8.04
C GLY A 77 0.09 4.98 -6.85
N GLU A 78 0.74 4.12 -6.06
CA GLU A 78 0.16 3.46 -4.87
C GLU A 78 -0.05 4.48 -3.75
N HIS A 79 0.96 5.31 -3.45
CA HIS A 79 0.85 6.41 -2.49
C HIS A 79 -0.27 7.39 -2.85
N THR A 80 -0.38 7.75 -4.14
CA THR A 80 -1.46 8.64 -4.60
C THR A 80 -2.82 8.01 -4.33
N ALA A 81 -3.01 6.73 -4.66
CA ALA A 81 -4.28 6.04 -4.44
C ALA A 81 -4.64 5.88 -2.96
N ILE A 82 -3.65 5.62 -2.09
CA ILE A 82 -3.85 5.58 -0.63
C ILE A 82 -4.36 6.93 -0.13
N GLY A 83 -3.63 8.01 -0.42
CA GLY A 83 -3.97 9.33 0.11
C GLY A 83 -5.26 9.90 -0.46
N ASP A 84 -5.53 9.70 -1.75
CA ASP A 84 -6.78 10.16 -2.40
C ASP A 84 -8.03 9.50 -1.84
N GLY A 85 -7.91 8.30 -1.28
CA GLY A 85 -8.99 7.60 -0.58
C GLY A 85 -9.34 8.19 0.79
N THR A 86 -8.53 9.10 1.32
CA THR A 86 -8.70 9.71 2.65
C THR A 86 -9.85 10.71 2.62
N LEU A 87 -10.54 10.85 3.74
CA LEU A 87 -11.62 11.81 3.96
C LEU A 87 -11.09 12.99 4.78
N LEU A 88 -11.16 14.20 4.24
CA LEU A 88 -10.73 15.44 4.90
C LEU A 88 -11.93 16.23 5.43
N ARG A 89 -11.73 17.00 6.49
CA ARG A 89 -12.77 17.85 7.10
C ARG A 89 -12.24 19.26 7.30
N PHE A 90 -13.12 20.24 7.07
CA PHE A 90 -12.82 21.66 7.27
C PHE A 90 -13.75 22.32 8.29
N ALA A 91 -14.89 21.67 8.61
CA ALA A 91 -15.83 22.14 9.63
C ALA A 91 -16.46 20.96 10.37
N ALA A 92 -16.74 21.13 11.67
CA ALA A 92 -17.25 20.06 12.53
C ALA A 92 -18.60 19.51 12.07
N ASP A 93 -19.48 20.40 11.58
CA ASP A 93 -20.85 20.08 11.17
C ASP A 93 -20.98 19.80 9.66
N ALA A 94 -19.86 19.75 8.93
CA ALA A 94 -19.85 19.46 7.50
C ALA A 94 -19.56 17.97 7.22
N PRO A 95 -20.11 17.40 6.13
CA PRO A 95 -19.68 16.09 5.66
C PRO A 95 -18.19 16.13 5.28
N PRO A 96 -17.45 15.03 5.49
CA PRO A 96 -16.08 14.96 5.03
C PRO A 96 -16.03 14.94 3.49
N ILE A 97 -14.93 15.45 2.93
CA ILE A 97 -14.69 15.54 1.50
C ILE A 97 -13.59 14.53 1.14
N PRO A 98 -13.77 13.68 0.11
CA PRO A 98 -12.69 12.85 -0.40
C PRO A 98 -11.48 13.69 -0.80
N ALA A 99 -10.29 13.30 -0.36
CA ALA A 99 -9.06 14.08 -0.51
C ALA A 99 -8.69 14.35 -1.97
N TRP A 100 -9.10 13.48 -2.89
CA TRP A 100 -8.92 13.69 -4.33
C TRP A 100 -9.71 14.88 -4.89
N GLN A 101 -10.75 15.34 -4.19
CA GLN A 101 -11.55 16.53 -4.55
C GLN A 101 -11.03 17.82 -3.92
N VAL A 102 -10.02 17.73 -3.05
CA VAL A 102 -9.48 18.85 -2.29
C VAL A 102 -8.11 19.21 -2.84
N GLU A 103 -7.95 20.46 -3.26
CA GLU A 103 -6.65 21.02 -3.59
C GLU A 103 -6.05 21.70 -2.36
N LEU A 104 -4.92 21.19 -1.87
CA LEU A 104 -4.15 21.76 -0.77
C LEU A 104 -3.18 22.79 -1.34
N HIS A 105 -3.37 24.06 -0.99
CA HIS A 105 -2.56 25.16 -1.53
C HIS A 105 -1.26 25.34 -0.74
N LEU A 106 -0.13 25.33 -1.46
CA LEU A 106 1.21 25.52 -0.89
C LEU A 106 1.73 26.94 -1.11
N ALA A 107 2.72 27.35 -0.32
CA ALA A 107 3.26 28.71 -0.32
C ALA A 107 3.87 29.14 -1.67
N ASN A 108 4.39 28.20 -2.45
CA ASN A 108 4.91 28.44 -3.80
C ASN A 108 3.83 28.50 -4.89
N GLY A 109 2.54 28.34 -4.54
CA GLY A 109 1.42 28.35 -5.48
C GLY A 109 1.19 27.02 -6.20
N LEU A 110 1.75 25.92 -5.69
CA LEU A 110 1.26 24.58 -6.00
C LEU A 110 -0.10 24.35 -5.35
N ALA A 111 -0.95 23.58 -6.03
CA ALA A 111 -2.22 23.08 -5.52
C ALA A 111 -2.21 21.57 -5.79
N LEU A 112 -2.19 20.77 -4.74
CA LEU A 112 -2.01 19.32 -4.81
C LEU A 112 -3.05 18.61 -3.95
N THR A 113 -3.53 17.47 -4.40
CA THR A 113 -4.34 16.57 -3.56
C THR A 113 -3.49 15.95 -2.46
N TYR A 114 -4.13 15.46 -1.40
CA TYR A 114 -3.43 14.76 -0.32
C TYR A 114 -2.59 13.59 -0.85
N GLY A 115 -3.16 12.75 -1.72
CA GLY A 115 -2.45 11.62 -2.33
C GLY A 115 -1.23 12.05 -3.15
N GLN A 116 -1.34 13.13 -3.91
CA GLN A 116 -0.18 13.66 -4.65
C GLN A 116 0.93 14.13 -3.71
N VAL A 117 0.61 14.70 -2.54
CA VAL A 117 1.64 15.10 -1.57
C VAL A 117 2.31 13.88 -0.94
N ILE A 118 1.56 12.81 -0.61
CA ILE A 118 2.14 11.52 -0.15
C ILE A 118 3.12 10.99 -1.21
N ALA A 119 2.70 10.94 -2.48
CA ALA A 119 3.51 10.36 -3.56
C ALA A 119 4.76 11.18 -3.94
N LEU A 120 4.80 12.47 -3.56
CA LEU A 120 5.92 13.36 -3.85
C LEU A 120 6.90 13.48 -2.68
N GLY A 121 6.42 13.35 -1.44
CA GLY A 121 7.24 13.40 -0.24
C GLY A 121 8.21 12.23 -0.17
N GLY A 122 9.39 12.45 0.42
CA GLY A 122 10.41 11.40 0.63
C GLY A 122 11.17 10.97 -0.62
N ASP A 123 10.46 10.69 -1.71
CA ASP A 123 11.00 10.11 -2.96
C ASP A 123 11.55 11.16 -3.92
N PHE A 124 10.75 12.20 -4.12
CA PHE A 124 11.04 13.26 -5.07
C PHE A 124 11.44 14.54 -4.38
N TYR A 125 10.93 14.78 -3.18
CA TYR A 125 11.17 15.98 -2.38
C TYR A 125 11.70 15.60 -1.01
N GLY A 126 12.79 16.27 -0.64
CA GLY A 126 13.61 15.95 0.52
C GLY A 126 14.98 16.60 0.38
N ILE A 127 15.84 16.43 1.39
CA ILE A 127 17.21 16.95 1.38
C ILE A 127 18.20 15.79 1.27
N PRO A 128 18.79 15.54 0.09
CA PRO A 128 19.76 14.46 -0.08
C PRO A 128 20.89 14.48 0.95
N GLY A 129 21.21 13.33 1.53
CA GLY A 129 22.23 13.19 2.58
C GLY A 129 21.85 13.85 3.91
N ARG A 130 20.61 14.31 4.09
CA ARG A 130 20.08 14.76 5.39
C ARG A 130 18.73 14.11 5.70
N PRO A 131 18.70 12.78 5.90
CA PRO A 131 17.53 12.07 6.40
C PRO A 131 16.93 12.76 7.63
N ILE A 132 15.61 12.67 7.77
CA ILE A 132 14.83 13.21 8.88
C ILE A 132 15.20 12.48 10.16
N ALA A 133 15.25 11.15 10.12
CA ALA A 133 15.41 10.30 11.28
C ALA A 133 16.82 10.40 11.92
N ASP A 134 17.83 10.84 11.16
CA ASP A 134 19.19 11.17 11.62
C ASP A 134 19.23 12.32 12.65
N GLY A 135 18.14 13.07 12.82
CA GLY A 135 18.05 14.05 13.89
C GLY A 135 18.27 13.40 15.26
N SER A 136 19.21 13.95 16.04
CA SER A 136 19.64 13.39 17.33
C SER A 136 18.54 13.42 18.41
N ASN A 137 17.53 14.25 18.23
CA ASN A 137 16.41 14.45 19.14
C ASN A 137 15.15 14.88 18.36
N PRO A 138 13.95 14.82 18.98
CA PRO A 138 12.69 15.14 18.30
C PRO A 138 12.67 16.51 17.61
N GLN A 139 13.24 17.56 18.22
CA GLN A 139 13.24 18.91 17.66
C GLN A 139 14.11 19.00 16.40
N GLU A 140 15.25 18.33 16.39
CA GLU A 140 16.11 18.26 15.20
C GLU A 140 15.41 17.51 14.05
N ARG A 141 14.72 16.41 14.35
CA ARG A 141 13.93 15.67 13.34
C ARG A 141 12.82 16.53 12.75
N GLN A 142 12.07 17.26 13.59
CA GLN A 142 11.05 18.22 13.12
C GLN A 142 11.65 19.32 12.23
N THR A 143 12.87 19.79 12.54
CA THR A 143 13.58 20.79 11.74
C THR A 143 13.98 20.23 10.37
N ARG A 144 14.48 18.99 10.34
CA ARG A 144 14.82 18.28 9.09
C ARG A 144 13.58 18.00 8.25
N PHE A 145 12.49 17.59 8.88
CA PHE A 145 11.20 17.40 8.23
C PHE A 145 10.71 18.69 7.55
N ARG A 146 10.71 19.83 8.28
CA ARG A 146 10.33 21.13 7.69
C ARG A 146 11.18 21.47 6.48
N ALA A 147 12.50 21.28 6.56
CA ALA A 147 13.40 21.52 5.43
C ALA A 147 13.10 20.59 4.22
N ALA A 148 12.75 19.33 4.47
CA ALA A 148 12.33 18.39 3.43
C ALA A 148 11.01 18.83 2.78
N PHE A 149 10.00 19.15 3.58
CA PHE A 149 8.71 19.64 3.10
C PHE A 149 8.84 20.96 2.32
N ASP A 150 9.66 21.90 2.78
CA ASP A 150 9.89 23.19 2.12
C ASP A 150 10.51 23.04 0.72
N SER A 151 11.24 21.93 0.47
CA SER A 151 11.73 21.63 -0.86
C SER A 151 10.59 21.40 -1.87
N LEU A 152 9.43 20.92 -1.42
CA LEU A 152 8.19 20.84 -2.21
C LEU A 152 7.39 22.15 -2.15
N ALA A 153 7.16 22.66 -0.94
CA ALA A 153 6.12 23.64 -0.67
C ALA A 153 6.53 25.12 -0.85
N VAL A 154 7.83 25.43 -0.84
CA VAL A 154 8.33 26.82 -0.80
C VAL A 154 9.12 27.18 -2.05
N LEU A 155 9.87 26.24 -2.64
CA LEU A 155 10.72 26.55 -3.79
C LEU A 155 9.89 26.80 -5.06
N PRO A 156 10.10 27.92 -5.80
CA PRO A 156 9.37 28.19 -7.04
C PRO A 156 9.60 27.14 -8.14
N ALA A 157 10.81 26.58 -8.21
CA ALA A 157 11.17 25.56 -9.21
C ALA A 157 10.34 24.26 -9.06
N SER A 158 9.87 23.97 -7.84
CA SER A 158 9.09 22.77 -7.55
C SER A 158 7.72 22.77 -8.23
N ARG A 159 7.21 23.92 -8.67
CA ARG A 159 5.91 24.02 -9.32
C ARG A 159 5.83 23.22 -10.62
N GLU A 160 6.75 23.51 -11.53
CA GLU A 160 6.83 22.85 -12.84
C GLU A 160 7.36 21.42 -12.69
N GLU A 161 8.36 21.23 -11.81
CA GLU A 161 8.97 19.94 -11.55
C GLU A 161 7.95 18.91 -11.02
N ALA A 162 7.12 19.28 -10.02
CA ALA A 162 6.11 18.38 -9.46
C ALA A 162 5.07 17.97 -10.52
N GLN A 163 4.63 18.91 -11.36
CA GLN A 163 3.70 18.62 -12.45
C GLN A 163 4.28 17.62 -13.47
N ASN A 164 5.56 17.78 -13.82
CA ASN A 164 6.26 16.86 -14.70
C ASN A 164 6.42 15.47 -14.09
N ILE A 165 6.76 15.38 -12.80
CA ILE A 165 6.85 14.10 -12.07
C ILE A 165 5.50 13.39 -12.07
N LEU A 166 4.44 14.11 -11.70
CA LEU A 166 3.08 13.57 -11.68
C LEU A 166 2.61 13.14 -13.08
N GLN A 167 3.07 13.79 -14.14
CA GLN A 167 2.74 13.39 -15.50
C GLN A 167 3.41 12.07 -15.90
N VAL A 168 4.65 11.81 -15.47
CA VAL A 168 5.31 10.51 -15.66
C VAL A 168 4.61 9.43 -14.82
N MET A 169 4.22 9.75 -13.58
CA MET A 169 3.49 8.84 -12.70
C MET A 169 2.14 8.40 -13.27
N LYS A 170 1.46 9.25 -14.06
CA LYS A 170 0.23 8.83 -14.77
C LYS A 170 0.46 7.67 -15.74
N THR A 171 1.65 7.52 -16.31
CA THR A 171 1.97 6.39 -17.20
C THR A 171 1.87 5.07 -16.46
N GLU A 172 2.42 5.04 -15.24
CA GLU A 172 2.33 3.89 -14.32
C GLU A 172 0.89 3.59 -13.94
N ILE A 173 0.15 4.60 -13.47
CA ILE A 173 -1.27 4.46 -13.07
C ILE A 173 -2.11 3.91 -14.22
N ASN A 174 -1.90 4.40 -15.45
CA ASN A 174 -2.65 3.95 -16.62
C ASN A 174 -2.36 2.49 -16.98
N ALA A 175 -1.10 2.05 -16.87
CA ALA A 175 -0.72 0.67 -17.14
C ALA A 175 -1.36 -0.29 -16.12
N THR A 176 -1.33 0.07 -14.85
CA THR A 176 -1.99 -0.69 -13.77
C THR A 176 -3.50 -0.76 -13.98
N HIS A 177 -4.17 0.35 -14.28
CA HIS A 177 -5.60 0.34 -14.59
C HIS A 177 -5.93 -0.55 -15.79
N GLN A 178 -5.08 -0.55 -16.82
CA GLN A 178 -5.27 -1.43 -17.97
C GLN A 178 -5.17 -2.91 -17.57
N ALA A 179 -4.18 -3.29 -16.77
CA ALA A 179 -4.06 -4.65 -16.26
C ALA A 179 -5.30 -5.10 -15.48
N ILE A 180 -5.83 -4.25 -14.61
CA ILE A 180 -7.08 -4.52 -13.85
C ILE A 180 -8.26 -4.77 -14.79
N ARG A 181 -8.44 -3.92 -15.82
CA ARG A 181 -9.52 -4.09 -16.82
C ARG A 181 -9.39 -5.40 -17.58
N ASP A 182 -8.16 -5.78 -17.91
CA ASP A 182 -7.88 -7.02 -18.63
C ASP A 182 -8.02 -8.26 -17.73
N GLY A 183 -8.08 -8.06 -16.40
CA GLY A 183 -8.14 -9.13 -15.39
C GLY A 183 -6.78 -9.76 -15.11
N ARG A 184 -5.71 -9.06 -15.50
CA ARG A 184 -4.32 -9.40 -15.16
C ARG A 184 -3.98 -8.85 -13.77
N GLN A 185 -2.96 -9.40 -13.14
CA GLN A 185 -2.48 -8.84 -11.88
C GLN A 185 -1.75 -7.51 -12.15
N PRO A 186 -2.04 -6.44 -11.41
CA PRO A 186 -1.38 -5.14 -11.54
C PRO A 186 0.15 -5.18 -11.53
N HIS A 187 0.76 -6.04 -10.71
CA HIS A 187 2.21 -6.15 -10.69
C HIS A 187 2.85 -6.53 -12.03
N GLU A 188 2.13 -7.25 -12.89
CA GLU A 188 2.64 -7.59 -14.21
C GLU A 188 2.86 -6.34 -15.08
N ALA A 189 2.04 -5.29 -14.89
CA ALA A 189 2.24 -4.01 -15.57
C ALA A 189 3.48 -3.29 -15.04
N TYR A 190 3.73 -3.31 -13.72
CA TYR A 190 4.96 -2.77 -13.14
C TYR A 190 6.21 -3.51 -13.63
N ASP A 191 6.13 -4.84 -13.76
CA ASP A 191 7.22 -5.67 -14.29
C ASP A 191 7.51 -5.36 -15.76
N GLU A 192 6.47 -5.13 -16.58
CA GLU A 192 6.59 -4.75 -18.00
C GLU A 192 7.18 -3.34 -18.19
N LEU A 193 6.76 -2.37 -17.37
CA LEU A 193 7.29 -1.00 -17.39
C LEU A 193 8.77 -0.96 -16.98
N GLY A 194 9.18 -1.83 -16.07
CA GLY A 194 10.52 -1.82 -15.50
C GLY A 194 10.86 -0.45 -14.90
N ASP A 195 12.10 0.02 -15.08
CA ASP A 195 12.53 1.34 -14.58
C ASP A 195 12.73 2.37 -15.69
N THR A 196 12.00 2.19 -16.79
CA THR A 196 11.96 3.20 -17.86
C THR A 196 11.57 4.58 -17.30
N LEU A 197 10.68 4.62 -16.31
CA LEU A 197 10.22 5.84 -15.64
C LEU A 197 11.29 6.46 -14.71
N SER A 198 12.10 5.64 -14.05
CA SER A 198 13.18 6.13 -13.16
C SER A 198 14.22 6.97 -13.89
N GLY A 199 14.48 6.67 -15.16
CA GLY A 199 15.31 7.51 -16.02
C GLY A 199 14.70 8.87 -16.30
N GLU A 200 13.39 8.94 -16.49
CA GLU A 200 12.66 10.20 -16.72
C GLU A 200 12.60 11.05 -15.46
N TRP A 201 12.24 10.45 -14.33
CA TRP A 201 12.25 11.11 -13.03
C TRP A 201 13.62 11.64 -12.64
N ASN A 202 14.68 10.88 -12.93
CA ASN A 202 16.05 11.36 -12.72
C ASN A 202 16.35 12.61 -13.54
N ARG A 203 15.93 12.67 -14.82
CA ARG A 203 16.10 13.85 -15.67
C ARG A 203 15.30 15.05 -15.17
N ILE A 204 14.04 14.84 -14.81
CA ILE A 204 13.16 15.90 -14.29
C ILE A 204 13.77 16.53 -13.04
N THR A 205 14.37 15.72 -12.17
CA THR A 205 14.99 16.18 -10.91
C THR A 205 16.45 16.62 -11.06
N GLY A 206 16.87 17.01 -12.27
CA GLY A 206 18.17 17.63 -12.55
C GLY A 206 19.33 16.66 -12.78
N GLY A 207 19.04 15.39 -13.07
CA GLY A 207 20.01 14.35 -13.43
C GLY A 207 19.97 13.97 -14.91
N GLY A 208 20.60 12.85 -15.23
CA GLY A 208 20.63 12.25 -16.55
C GLY A 208 21.42 13.04 -17.59
N SER A 209 21.76 12.37 -18.69
CA SER A 209 22.49 12.91 -19.81
C SER A 209 22.07 12.25 -21.12
N VAL A 210 22.61 12.74 -22.23
CA VAL A 210 22.44 12.10 -23.55
C VAL A 210 23.01 10.69 -23.61
N ALA A 211 24.02 10.39 -22.78
CA ALA A 211 24.69 9.09 -22.74
C ALA A 211 24.04 8.12 -21.75
N SER A 212 23.38 8.63 -20.70
CA SER A 212 22.71 7.80 -19.70
C SER A 212 21.52 8.51 -19.06
N PRO A 213 20.32 7.90 -19.03
CA PRO A 213 19.19 8.45 -18.27
C PRO A 213 19.47 8.54 -16.76
N LEU A 214 20.37 7.72 -16.23
CA LEU A 214 20.62 7.60 -14.79
C LEU A 214 21.78 8.49 -14.30
N PHE A 215 22.69 8.90 -15.18
CA PHE A 215 23.88 9.68 -14.78
C PHE A 215 24.00 11.02 -15.53
N PRO A 216 24.30 12.13 -14.83
CA PRO A 216 24.51 12.26 -13.37
C PRO A 216 23.24 12.01 -12.53
N LEU A 217 23.40 11.83 -11.22
CA LEU A 217 22.26 11.62 -10.31
C LEU A 217 21.52 12.94 -10.06
N GLY A 218 20.23 12.97 -10.39
CA GLY A 218 19.26 13.99 -10.00
C GLY A 218 18.82 13.82 -8.55
N ARG A 219 17.94 14.70 -8.06
CA ARG A 219 17.48 14.67 -6.66
C ARG A 219 16.81 13.34 -6.31
N TYR A 220 15.98 12.79 -7.20
CA TYR A 220 15.32 11.49 -7.04
C TYR A 220 16.30 10.36 -6.71
N LEU A 221 17.31 10.14 -7.56
CA LEU A 221 18.29 9.07 -7.32
C LEU A 221 19.21 9.34 -6.11
N LYS A 222 19.45 10.62 -5.77
CA LYS A 222 20.23 10.98 -4.58
C LYS A 222 19.45 10.71 -3.29
N LEU A 223 18.14 10.95 -3.27
CA LEU A 223 17.28 10.59 -2.15
C LEU A 223 17.28 9.07 -1.97
N ALA A 224 17.08 8.31 -3.05
CA ALA A 224 17.14 6.84 -3.06
C ALA A 224 18.45 6.25 -2.51
N ALA A 225 19.58 6.95 -2.67
CA ALA A 225 20.88 6.52 -2.17
C ALA A 225 21.03 6.66 -0.64
N SER A 226 20.21 7.50 0.00
CA SER A 226 20.27 7.80 1.45
C SER A 226 18.88 7.77 2.09
N ASN A 227 18.04 6.81 1.68
CA ASN A 227 16.61 6.75 1.98
C ASN A 227 16.27 5.96 3.25
N TRP A 228 17.07 6.06 4.33
CA TRP A 228 16.76 5.28 5.54
C TRP A 228 15.41 5.66 6.15
N ASP A 229 14.94 6.89 5.95
CA ASP A 229 13.61 7.37 6.40
C ASP A 229 12.44 6.53 5.87
N HIS A 230 12.68 5.59 4.95
CA HIS A 230 11.69 4.66 4.41
C HIS A 230 11.57 3.35 5.21
N PHE A 231 12.58 3.01 6.01
CA PHE A 231 12.72 1.66 6.56
C PHE A 231 12.47 1.59 8.07
N GLY A 232 11.56 0.71 8.47
CA GLY A 232 11.36 0.27 9.86
C GLY A 232 11.30 1.40 10.88
N GLU A 233 12.15 1.34 11.91
CA GLU A 233 12.17 2.35 12.98
C GLU A 233 12.47 3.76 12.44
N TRP A 234 13.23 3.90 11.36
CA TRP A 234 13.56 5.20 10.78
C TRP A 234 12.36 5.86 10.10
N ALA A 235 11.52 5.09 9.40
CA ALA A 235 10.23 5.57 8.88
C ALA A 235 9.28 5.98 9.99
N LEU A 236 9.22 5.19 11.06
CA LEU A 236 8.46 5.55 12.25
C LEU A 236 8.93 6.88 12.86
N LEU A 237 10.24 7.14 12.91
CA LEU A 237 10.79 8.41 13.39
C LEU A 237 10.49 9.59 12.45
N ALA A 238 10.57 9.37 11.13
CA ALA A 238 10.24 10.38 10.13
C ALA A 238 8.74 10.77 10.17
N TYR A 239 7.85 9.78 10.21
CA TYR A 239 6.41 9.98 10.40
C TYR A 239 6.12 10.76 11.69
N LYS A 240 6.64 10.32 12.84
CA LYS A 240 6.41 11.00 14.14
C LYS A 240 6.86 12.46 14.10
N ALA A 241 7.98 12.76 13.46
CA ALA A 241 8.47 14.13 13.34
C ALA A 241 7.56 14.98 12.43
N GLY A 242 7.13 14.42 11.30
CA GLY A 242 6.25 15.10 10.36
C GLY A 242 4.84 15.34 10.90
N HIS A 243 4.23 14.31 11.48
CA HIS A 243 2.91 14.40 12.10
C HIS A 243 2.91 15.43 13.24
N ALA A 244 3.96 15.45 14.09
CA ALA A 244 4.11 16.48 15.12
C ALA A 244 4.12 17.92 14.54
N VAL A 245 4.80 18.12 13.41
CA VAL A 245 4.84 19.41 12.70
C VAL A 245 3.47 19.75 12.12
N ALA A 246 2.74 18.79 11.57
CA ALA A 246 1.38 18.97 11.07
C ALA A 246 0.39 19.35 12.19
N LEU A 247 0.45 18.68 13.34
CA LEU A 247 -0.39 19.02 14.49
C LEU A 247 -0.09 20.42 15.04
N GLN A 248 1.18 20.84 15.07
CA GLN A 248 1.54 22.22 15.41
C GLN A 248 0.93 23.23 14.42
N GLN A 249 0.92 22.91 13.12
CA GLN A 249 0.29 23.74 12.10
C GLN A 249 -1.25 23.74 12.21
N ALA A 250 -1.86 22.64 12.63
CA ALA A 250 -3.29 22.59 12.92
C ALA A 250 -3.69 23.48 14.11
N VAL A 251 -2.81 23.65 15.12
CA VAL A 251 -3.02 24.66 16.18
C VAL A 251 -2.94 26.09 15.63
N VAL A 252 -2.08 26.36 14.64
CA VAL A 252 -2.08 27.66 13.95
C VAL A 252 -3.41 27.89 13.23
N ALA A 253 -3.93 26.85 12.56
CA ALA A 253 -5.25 26.90 11.91
C ALA A 253 -6.40 27.15 12.90
N HIS A 254 -6.34 26.52 14.08
CA HIS A 254 -7.28 26.81 15.17
C HIS A 254 -7.28 28.29 15.56
N GLN A 255 -6.09 28.86 15.75
CA GLN A 255 -5.93 30.24 16.21
C GLN A 255 -6.32 31.27 15.15
N SER A 256 -6.06 30.99 13.88
CA SER A 256 -6.36 31.90 12.78
C SER A 256 -7.79 31.78 12.27
N GLY A 257 -8.41 30.59 12.41
CA GLY A 257 -9.71 30.27 11.82
C GLY A 257 -9.71 30.25 10.29
N ARG A 258 -8.54 30.14 9.64
CA ARG A 258 -8.41 30.14 8.18
C ARG A 258 -8.20 28.74 7.63
N ASP A 259 -9.01 28.39 6.64
CA ASP A 259 -8.90 27.10 5.93
C ASP A 259 -7.51 26.90 5.31
N GLN A 260 -6.85 27.97 4.84
CA GLN A 260 -5.50 27.85 4.26
C GLN A 260 -4.46 27.33 5.26
N ASP A 261 -4.60 27.65 6.54
CA ASP A 261 -3.69 27.15 7.57
C ASP A 261 -3.95 25.66 7.87
N LEU A 262 -5.20 25.21 7.71
CA LEU A 262 -5.59 23.80 7.84
C LEU A 262 -5.19 22.99 6.60
N GLU A 263 -5.33 23.55 5.39
CA GLU A 263 -4.80 22.96 4.16
C GLU A 263 -3.28 22.72 4.27
N LEU A 264 -2.54 23.70 4.82
CA LEU A 264 -1.10 23.54 5.06
C LEU A 264 -0.82 22.46 6.11
N ALA A 265 -1.63 22.35 7.16
CA ALA A 265 -1.52 21.27 8.15
C ALA A 265 -1.74 19.89 7.49
N TYR A 266 -2.75 19.77 6.64
CA TYR A 266 -3.00 18.55 5.87
C TYR A 266 -1.88 18.25 4.88
N ALA A 267 -1.31 19.24 4.20
CA ALA A 267 -0.18 19.03 3.30
C ALA A 267 1.08 18.56 4.05
N MET A 268 1.37 19.15 5.21
CA MET A 268 2.44 18.66 6.08
C MET A 268 2.16 17.23 6.55
N ASN A 269 0.91 16.91 6.88
CA ASN A 269 0.54 15.56 7.30
C ASN A 269 0.67 14.55 6.17
N ALA A 270 0.22 14.88 4.96
CA ALA A 270 0.37 14.02 3.79
C ALA A 270 1.85 13.73 3.48
N PHE A 271 2.72 14.74 3.60
CA PHE A 271 4.16 14.52 3.44
C PHE A 271 4.74 13.62 4.53
N ALA A 272 4.20 13.67 5.75
CA ALA A 272 4.56 12.73 6.82
C ALA A 272 4.01 11.33 6.58
N ASP A 273 2.79 11.24 6.05
CA ASP A 273 2.09 9.98 5.78
C ASP A 273 2.77 9.16 4.68
N HIS A 274 3.61 9.76 3.83
CA HIS A 274 4.52 9.00 2.97
C HIS A 274 5.30 7.94 3.78
N PHE A 275 5.98 8.37 4.84
CA PHE A 275 6.73 7.47 5.73
C PHE A 275 5.81 6.56 6.56
N LEU A 276 4.55 6.98 6.81
CA LEU A 276 3.55 6.09 7.42
C LEU A 276 3.17 4.96 6.46
N THR A 277 2.99 5.26 5.18
CA THR A 277 2.62 4.26 4.17
C THR A 277 3.75 3.27 3.90
N ASP A 278 5.01 3.67 4.02
CA ASP A 278 6.16 2.75 3.93
C ASP A 278 6.12 1.67 5.02
N LEU A 279 5.58 1.99 6.20
CA LEU A 279 5.35 1.01 7.28
C LEU A 279 4.26 -0.02 6.97
N PHE A 280 3.60 0.06 5.81
CA PHE A 280 2.69 -0.96 5.29
C PHE A 280 3.23 -1.63 4.02
N SER A 281 4.51 -1.48 3.74
CA SER A 281 5.18 -2.20 2.67
C SER A 281 6.23 -3.15 3.24
N ALA A 282 6.05 -4.45 3.01
CA ALA A 282 6.87 -5.50 3.64
C ALA A 282 8.38 -5.33 3.40
N GLY A 283 8.78 -4.87 2.21
CA GLY A 283 10.17 -4.59 1.87
C GLY A 283 10.83 -3.51 2.72
N HIS A 284 10.04 -2.70 3.44
CA HIS A 284 10.53 -1.63 4.29
C HIS A 284 10.56 -1.99 5.77
N LEU A 285 9.97 -3.12 6.19
CA LEU A 285 9.78 -3.42 7.62
C LEU A 285 11.04 -3.93 8.32
N ARG A 286 11.70 -4.94 7.76
CA ARG A 286 12.82 -5.67 8.41
C ARG A 286 14.13 -5.65 7.65
N VAL A 287 14.22 -4.87 6.56
CA VAL A 287 15.46 -4.73 5.79
C VAL A 287 16.45 -3.87 6.59
N PRO A 288 17.63 -4.39 6.96
CA PRO A 288 18.61 -3.65 7.77
C PRO A 288 19.42 -2.66 6.92
N ARG A 289 18.73 -1.65 6.36
CA ARG A 289 19.22 -0.74 5.31
C ARG A 289 20.50 0.00 5.73
N THR A 290 20.50 0.62 6.91
CA THR A 290 21.65 1.39 7.41
C THR A 290 22.81 0.46 7.76
N GLN A 291 22.53 -0.66 8.44
CA GLN A 291 23.57 -1.60 8.84
C GLN A 291 24.20 -2.29 7.63
N LEU A 292 23.46 -2.54 6.55
CA LEU A 292 24.02 -3.04 5.29
C LEU A 292 24.95 -2.03 4.62
N ALA A 293 24.55 -0.76 4.57
CA ALA A 293 25.39 0.31 4.02
C ALA A 293 26.69 0.49 4.85
N ASP A 294 26.61 0.36 6.18
CA ASP A 294 27.77 0.46 7.07
C ASP A 294 28.68 -0.77 7.03
N SER A 295 28.12 -1.96 6.81
CA SER A 295 28.86 -3.23 6.87
C SER A 295 29.55 -3.61 5.56
N VAL A 296 29.20 -2.97 4.44
CA VAL A 296 29.68 -3.34 3.10
C VAL A 296 30.47 -2.20 2.48
N THR A 297 31.67 -2.51 1.97
CA THR A 297 32.52 -1.55 1.26
C THR A 297 32.59 -1.90 -0.23
N PRO A 298 32.26 -0.96 -1.15
CA PRO A 298 31.69 0.36 -0.89
C PRO A 298 30.24 0.27 -0.41
N SER A 299 29.78 1.29 0.35
CA SER A 299 28.43 1.34 0.94
C SER A 299 27.32 1.20 -0.10
N ASP A 300 27.54 1.71 -1.32
CA ASP A 300 26.62 1.58 -2.45
C ASP A 300 26.31 0.12 -2.80
N VAL A 301 27.24 -0.81 -2.57
CA VAL A 301 27.00 -2.25 -2.75
C VAL A 301 26.11 -2.80 -1.64
N GLY A 302 26.28 -2.34 -0.41
CA GLY A 302 25.37 -2.64 0.70
C GLY A 302 23.94 -2.17 0.41
N SER A 303 23.84 -0.93 -0.08
CA SER A 303 22.59 -0.37 -0.55
C SER A 303 22.01 -1.11 -1.77
N LEU A 304 22.85 -1.64 -2.65
CA LEU A 304 22.36 -2.42 -3.79
C LEU A 304 21.80 -3.78 -3.36
N ILE A 305 22.50 -4.50 -2.48
CA ILE A 305 22.09 -5.85 -2.09
C ILE A 305 20.87 -5.85 -1.17
N SER A 306 20.63 -4.79 -0.39
CA SER A 306 19.42 -4.70 0.45
C SER A 306 18.14 -4.76 -0.38
N ARG A 307 18.21 -4.36 -1.66
CA ARG A 307 17.06 -4.31 -2.58
C ARG A 307 16.53 -5.71 -2.91
N PHE A 308 17.38 -6.73 -2.88
CA PHE A 308 16.91 -8.10 -3.10
C PHE A 308 16.03 -8.59 -1.94
N MET A 309 16.35 -8.21 -0.70
CA MET A 309 15.51 -8.53 0.44
C MET A 309 14.23 -7.69 0.44
N HIS A 310 14.35 -6.40 0.10
CA HIS A 310 13.21 -5.51 -0.09
C HIS A 310 12.20 -6.11 -1.09
N ASP A 311 12.66 -6.45 -2.31
CA ASP A 311 11.79 -6.99 -3.36
C ASP A 311 11.27 -8.40 -2.99
N GLU A 312 12.07 -9.24 -2.32
CA GLU A 312 11.65 -10.55 -1.80
C GLU A 312 10.51 -10.41 -0.78
N ASP A 313 10.67 -9.54 0.22
CA ASP A 313 9.67 -9.28 1.27
C ASP A 313 8.41 -8.65 0.69
N SER A 314 8.54 -7.67 -0.22
CA SER A 314 7.39 -7.07 -0.91
C SER A 314 6.62 -8.08 -1.77
N GLN A 315 7.30 -8.98 -2.49
CA GLN A 315 6.67 -9.97 -3.37
C GLN A 315 5.93 -11.05 -2.60
N TYR A 316 6.55 -11.62 -1.55
CA TYR A 316 5.99 -12.77 -0.84
C TYR A 316 5.15 -12.39 0.38
N GLY A 317 5.30 -11.16 0.86
CA GLY A 317 4.57 -10.61 1.98
C GLY A 317 5.03 -11.15 3.33
N LEU A 318 4.80 -10.35 4.37
CA LEU A 318 5.09 -10.70 5.76
C LEU A 318 3.79 -10.80 6.56
N LYS A 319 3.67 -11.86 7.35
CA LYS A 319 2.68 -12.02 8.41
C LYS A 319 3.02 -11.03 9.52
N VAL A 320 2.17 -10.04 9.69
CA VAL A 320 2.35 -8.97 10.67
C VAL A 320 1.20 -8.91 11.65
N SER A 321 1.42 -8.20 12.75
CA SER A 321 0.38 -7.85 13.72
C SER A 321 0.62 -6.44 14.23
N ASN A 322 -0.42 -5.75 14.70
CA ASN A 322 -0.29 -4.42 15.28
C ASN A 322 -0.66 -4.39 16.78
N ALA A 323 -0.61 -3.20 17.39
CA ALA A 323 -0.93 -3.00 18.81
C ALA A 323 -2.41 -3.24 19.14
N ARG A 324 -3.30 -3.28 18.14
CA ARG A 324 -4.72 -3.63 18.29
C ARG A 324 -4.99 -5.13 18.28
N GLY A 325 -3.95 -5.93 18.03
CA GLY A 325 -4.05 -7.40 17.95
C GLY A 325 -4.56 -7.90 16.59
N GLU A 326 -4.72 -7.03 15.61
CA GLU A 326 -5.05 -7.40 14.23
C GLU A 326 -3.85 -8.11 13.59
N ARG A 327 -4.13 -9.03 12.66
CA ARG A 327 -3.12 -9.82 11.96
C ARG A 327 -3.47 -9.94 10.49
N TRP A 328 -2.50 -9.75 9.61
CA TRP A 328 -2.69 -9.82 8.17
C TRP A 328 -1.38 -10.19 7.45
N ASN A 329 -1.49 -10.52 6.16
CA ASN A 329 -0.35 -10.58 5.26
C ASN A 329 -0.13 -9.19 4.67
N CYS A 330 0.99 -8.57 5.01
CA CYS A 330 1.47 -7.30 4.46
C CYS A 330 2.30 -7.61 3.21
N TYR A 331 1.83 -7.29 2.01
CA TYR A 331 2.72 -7.24 0.85
C TYR A 331 3.38 -5.86 0.80
N GLY A 332 4.14 -5.59 -0.25
CA GLY A 332 4.83 -4.31 -0.35
C GLY A 332 4.76 -3.71 -1.74
N ASP A 333 5.76 -2.90 -2.04
CA ASP A 333 5.89 -2.11 -3.26
C ASP A 333 5.48 -2.92 -4.48
N LYS A 334 4.64 -2.32 -5.34
CA LYS A 334 4.10 -2.89 -6.58
C LYS A 334 3.00 -3.93 -6.37
N ARG A 335 2.58 -4.16 -5.13
CA ARG A 335 1.52 -5.11 -4.78
C ARG A 335 0.26 -4.43 -4.28
N TYR A 336 0.24 -3.10 -4.10
CA TYR A 336 -0.91 -2.41 -3.52
C TYR A 336 -2.20 -2.76 -4.25
N PHE A 337 -2.19 -2.79 -5.59
CA PHE A 337 -3.39 -3.11 -6.38
C PHE A 337 -3.61 -4.61 -6.61
N ASP A 338 -2.67 -5.47 -6.21
CA ASP A 338 -2.83 -6.91 -6.37
C ASP A 338 -3.98 -7.43 -5.51
N SER A 339 -4.63 -8.49 -5.99
CA SER A 339 -5.72 -9.15 -5.27
C SER A 339 -5.33 -9.60 -3.86
N LEU A 340 -4.07 -9.99 -3.67
CA LEU A 340 -3.53 -10.46 -2.39
C LEU A 340 -3.41 -9.38 -1.30
N ASP A 341 -3.24 -8.13 -1.70
CA ASP A 341 -2.90 -7.05 -0.76
C ASP A 341 -4.14 -6.41 -0.10
N ASP A 342 -5.33 -6.97 -0.30
CA ASP A 342 -6.58 -6.38 0.18
C ASP A 342 -6.59 -6.08 1.69
N SER A 343 -6.16 -7.04 2.50
CA SER A 343 -6.10 -6.84 3.94
C SER A 343 -5.10 -5.76 4.33
N ASN A 344 -3.96 -5.67 3.66
CA ASN A 344 -2.95 -4.65 3.92
C ASN A 344 -3.42 -3.26 3.47
N ARG A 345 -4.07 -3.16 2.30
CA ARG A 345 -4.72 -1.94 1.79
C ARG A 345 -5.69 -1.35 2.81
N ARG A 346 -6.48 -2.19 3.47
CA ARG A 346 -7.42 -1.75 4.52
C ARG A 346 -6.67 -1.16 5.72
N GLN A 347 -5.61 -1.83 6.17
CA GLN A 347 -4.80 -1.37 7.30
C GLN A 347 -4.13 -0.02 7.02
N VAL A 348 -3.50 0.15 5.85
CA VAL A 348 -2.84 1.42 5.49
C VAL A 348 -3.84 2.56 5.33
N LYS A 349 -5.00 2.32 4.68
CA LYS A 349 -6.07 3.32 4.55
C LYS A 349 -6.59 3.76 5.91
N GLN A 350 -6.78 2.81 6.83
CA GLN A 350 -7.22 3.10 8.18
C GLN A 350 -6.20 3.95 8.95
N ALA A 351 -4.90 3.64 8.81
CA ALA A 351 -3.84 4.40 9.47
C ALA A 351 -3.73 5.84 8.92
N VAL A 352 -3.76 6.02 7.60
CA VAL A 352 -3.74 7.35 6.97
C VAL A 352 -4.99 8.16 7.31
N GLN A 353 -6.17 7.53 7.34
CA GLN A 353 -7.40 8.20 7.78
C GLN A 353 -7.29 8.69 9.23
N GLN A 354 -6.77 7.87 10.14
CA GLN A 354 -6.56 8.26 11.54
C GLN A 354 -5.55 9.41 11.68
N SER A 355 -4.47 9.38 10.89
CA SER A 355 -3.50 10.47 10.81
C SER A 355 -4.17 11.79 10.40
N ALA A 356 -4.99 11.78 9.34
CA ALA A 356 -5.69 12.98 8.88
C ALA A 356 -6.80 13.46 9.85
N ASP A 357 -7.54 12.53 10.47
CA ASP A 357 -8.56 12.86 11.47
C ASP A 357 -7.94 13.54 12.71
N GLU A 358 -6.75 13.12 13.12
CA GLU A 358 -6.03 13.68 14.27
C GLU A 358 -5.56 15.13 14.02
N VAL A 359 -5.20 15.46 12.77
CA VAL A 359 -4.95 16.85 12.33
C VAL A 359 -6.21 17.70 12.53
N PHE A 360 -7.35 17.23 12.06
CA PHE A 360 -8.62 17.97 12.19
C PHE A 360 -9.06 18.09 13.65
N ALA A 361 -8.97 17.02 14.43
CA ALA A 361 -9.27 17.04 15.85
C ALA A 361 -8.39 18.04 16.62
N THR A 362 -7.12 18.14 16.24
CA THR A 362 -6.19 19.15 16.77
C THR A 362 -6.60 20.56 16.36
N CYS A 363 -7.03 20.78 15.11
CA CYS A 363 -7.55 22.07 14.65
C CYS A 363 -8.83 22.48 15.41
N LEU A 364 -9.72 21.54 15.74
CA LEU A 364 -10.92 21.84 16.52
C LEU A 364 -10.62 22.17 17.98
N SER A 365 -9.72 21.41 18.60
CA SER A 365 -9.42 21.51 20.04
C SER A 365 -8.33 22.54 20.38
N GLY A 366 -7.52 22.94 19.41
CA GLY A 366 -6.33 23.78 19.61
C GLY A 366 -5.23 23.11 20.44
N THR A 367 -5.30 21.79 20.64
CA THR A 367 -4.42 21.04 21.56
C THR A 367 -3.73 19.90 20.82
N VAL A 368 -2.40 19.86 20.90
CA VAL A 368 -1.59 18.78 20.32
C VAL A 368 -1.62 17.55 21.22
N VAL A 369 -1.88 16.39 20.64
CA VAL A 369 -1.74 15.09 21.33
C VAL A 369 -0.27 14.68 21.49
N PRO A 370 0.10 13.97 22.57
CA PRO A 370 1.45 13.43 22.71
C PRO A 370 1.76 12.37 21.64
N VAL A 371 3.04 12.27 21.26
CA VAL A 371 3.52 11.32 20.22
C VAL A 371 3.11 9.87 20.50
N ASP A 372 3.18 9.44 21.76
CA ASP A 372 2.82 8.06 22.15
C ASP A 372 1.30 7.79 22.10
N SER A 373 0.50 8.81 21.81
CA SER A 373 -0.96 8.74 21.68
C SER A 373 -1.44 8.90 20.23
N TYR A 374 -0.54 9.05 19.25
CA TYR A 374 -0.91 9.16 17.85
C TYR A 374 -1.71 7.93 17.41
N ALA A 375 -2.90 8.16 16.86
CA ALA A 375 -3.88 7.10 16.62
C ALA A 375 -3.38 6.07 15.60
N ALA A 376 -2.70 6.54 14.55
CA ALA A 376 -2.15 5.72 13.48
C ALA A 376 -1.08 4.71 13.96
N LEU A 377 -0.35 5.03 15.03
CA LEU A 377 0.68 4.16 15.59
C LEU A 377 0.11 2.87 16.20
N ALA A 378 -1.19 2.83 16.50
CA ALA A 378 -1.83 1.59 16.92
C ALA A 378 -2.10 0.64 15.75
N SER A 379 -2.13 1.15 14.51
CA SER A 379 -2.42 0.37 13.29
C SER A 379 -1.18 -0.16 12.59
N VAL A 380 0.01 0.44 12.80
CA VAL A 380 1.25 0.01 12.14
C VAL A 380 1.72 -1.38 12.59
N PRO A 381 2.41 -2.16 11.73
CA PRO A 381 3.05 -3.41 12.10
C PRO A 381 3.99 -3.28 13.30
N ASP A 382 3.99 -4.31 14.15
CA ASP A 382 4.93 -4.48 15.26
C ASP A 382 6.32 -4.87 14.71
N LEU A 383 7.15 -3.84 14.47
CA LEU A 383 8.48 -3.98 13.88
C LEU A 383 9.36 -4.99 14.64
N ALA A 384 9.31 -4.99 15.97
CA ALA A 384 10.12 -5.89 16.80
C ALA A 384 9.78 -7.36 16.55
N LYS A 385 8.51 -7.69 16.28
CA LYS A 385 8.11 -9.05 15.89
C LYS A 385 8.56 -9.40 14.48
N VAL A 386 8.44 -8.48 13.53
CA VAL A 386 8.81 -8.73 12.14
C VAL A 386 10.33 -8.91 11.98
N GLU A 387 11.11 -8.20 12.79
CA GLU A 387 12.57 -8.31 12.86
C GLU A 387 13.07 -9.55 13.63
N ASP A 388 12.21 -10.20 14.44
CA ASP A 388 12.60 -11.40 15.18
C ASP A 388 12.85 -12.57 14.23
N SER A 389 14.12 -12.78 13.90
CA SER A 389 14.58 -13.92 13.08
C SER A 389 14.21 -15.31 13.64
N GLN A 390 13.87 -15.41 14.93
CA GLN A 390 13.39 -16.65 15.53
C GLN A 390 11.90 -16.88 15.31
N ASP A 391 11.14 -15.85 14.92
CA ASP A 391 9.74 -15.99 14.55
C ASP A 391 9.62 -16.90 13.32
N ARG A 392 8.78 -17.92 13.47
CA ARG A 392 8.50 -18.93 12.45
C ARG A 392 7.27 -18.63 11.61
N LEU A 393 6.57 -17.53 11.89
CA LEU A 393 5.43 -17.09 11.09
C LEU A 393 5.88 -16.67 9.69
N ASN A 394 6.98 -15.91 9.60
CA ASN A 394 7.53 -15.42 8.34
C ASN A 394 8.61 -16.34 7.77
N PHE A 395 8.82 -16.31 6.45
CA PHE A 395 9.95 -16.97 5.82
C PHE A 395 11.28 -16.33 6.27
N ALA A 396 12.38 -17.07 6.06
CA ALA A 396 13.68 -16.68 6.57
C ALA A 396 14.19 -15.41 5.86
N PRO A 397 14.58 -14.36 6.58
CA PRO A 397 15.05 -13.12 5.96
C PRO A 397 16.38 -13.36 5.23
N LEU A 398 16.57 -12.72 4.07
CA LEU A 398 17.84 -12.76 3.34
C LEU A 398 19.00 -12.14 4.16
N PHE A 399 18.72 -11.05 4.88
CA PHE A 399 19.63 -10.41 5.83
C PHE A 399 18.95 -10.26 7.19
N ALA A 400 19.65 -10.55 8.28
CA ALA A 400 19.15 -10.39 9.64
C ALA A 400 20.17 -9.72 10.55
N LEU A 401 19.71 -9.02 11.56
CA LEU A 401 20.59 -8.43 12.58
C LEU A 401 20.75 -9.36 13.77
N LYS A 402 22.01 -9.52 14.20
CA LYS A 402 22.36 -10.11 15.50
C LYS A 402 23.28 -9.14 16.23
N GLY A 403 22.70 -8.32 17.11
CA GLY A 403 23.39 -7.16 17.66
C GLY A 403 23.68 -6.16 16.53
N LYS A 404 24.95 -5.82 16.31
CA LYS A 404 25.38 -4.93 15.22
C LYS A 404 25.84 -5.68 13.96
N THR A 405 25.89 -7.01 14.00
CA THR A 405 26.38 -7.82 12.89
C THR A 405 25.24 -8.16 11.96
N VAL A 406 25.41 -7.84 10.66
CA VAL A 406 24.51 -8.30 9.62
C VAL A 406 24.86 -9.73 9.23
N LEU A 407 23.92 -10.64 9.43
CA LEU A 407 23.99 -12.01 8.99
C LEU A 407 23.26 -12.15 7.65
N ARG A 408 23.75 -13.04 6.79
CA ARG A 408 23.10 -13.40 5.52
C ARG A 408 22.62 -14.84 5.57
N ARG A 409 21.46 -15.13 4.96
CA ARG A 409 21.00 -16.49 4.66
C ARG A 409 22.11 -17.27 3.91
N LYS A 410 22.37 -18.52 4.31
CA LYS A 410 23.46 -19.32 3.71
C LYS A 410 23.12 -19.69 2.28
N ASP A 411 22.00 -20.37 2.08
CA ASP A 411 21.40 -20.57 0.77
C ASP A 411 20.51 -19.38 0.42
N VAL A 412 21.06 -18.46 -0.35
CA VAL A 412 20.33 -17.25 -0.75
C VAL A 412 19.09 -17.57 -1.58
N ASN A 413 19.01 -18.75 -2.22
CA ASN A 413 17.87 -19.11 -3.08
C ASN A 413 16.79 -19.92 -2.34
N ASP A 414 16.98 -20.27 -1.07
CA ASP A 414 15.98 -20.98 -0.28
C ASP A 414 15.36 -20.06 0.79
N LEU A 415 14.14 -19.56 0.56
CA LEU A 415 13.37 -18.75 1.52
C LEU A 415 13.09 -19.48 2.84
N ASN A 416 13.26 -20.80 2.87
CA ASN A 416 13.03 -21.63 4.04
C ASN A 416 14.32 -21.94 4.80
N ASP A 417 15.49 -21.57 4.25
CA ASP A 417 16.78 -21.74 4.91
C ASP A 417 16.95 -20.72 6.04
N ARG A 418 16.82 -21.18 7.28
CA ARG A 418 17.07 -20.35 8.47
C ARG A 418 18.53 -20.34 8.90
N SER A 419 19.40 -21.05 8.19
CA SER A 419 20.82 -21.02 8.51
C SER A 419 21.44 -19.72 8.01
N GLN A 420 22.19 -19.08 8.89
CA GLN A 420 22.77 -17.76 8.67
C GLN A 420 24.28 -17.79 8.80
N SER A 421 24.97 -16.88 8.12
CA SER A 421 26.42 -16.71 8.16
C SER A 421 26.77 -15.23 8.31
N ASP A 422 27.78 -14.93 9.13
CA ASP A 422 28.50 -13.66 9.16
C ASP A 422 29.71 -13.64 8.19
N SER A 423 30.09 -14.81 7.68
CA SER A 423 31.15 -14.98 6.68
C SER A 423 30.56 -14.83 5.27
N TRP A 424 30.40 -13.58 4.82
CA TRP A 424 29.95 -13.22 3.48
C TRP A 424 30.56 -11.87 3.08
N TRP A 425 30.57 -11.57 1.78
CA TRP A 425 31.07 -10.30 1.25
C TRP A 425 30.01 -9.65 0.35
N GLY A 426 29.95 -8.32 0.32
CA GLY A 426 28.95 -7.59 -0.46
C GLY A 426 28.99 -7.94 -1.95
N TRP A 427 30.18 -7.87 -2.58
CA TRP A 427 30.33 -8.17 -4.00
C TRP A 427 30.01 -9.62 -4.37
N SER A 428 30.47 -10.59 -3.57
CA SER A 428 30.14 -12.00 -3.83
C SER A 428 28.65 -12.26 -3.65
N THR A 429 28.01 -11.59 -2.69
CA THR A 429 26.56 -11.66 -2.48
C THR A 429 25.80 -11.03 -3.65
N TYR A 430 26.22 -9.86 -4.13
CA TYR A 430 25.65 -9.27 -5.34
C TYR A 430 25.74 -10.21 -6.55
N LEU A 431 26.88 -10.87 -6.78
CA LEU A 431 27.04 -11.81 -7.88
C LEU A 431 26.14 -13.05 -7.75
N LEU A 432 25.83 -13.49 -6.53
CA LEU A 432 24.86 -14.56 -6.27
C LEU A 432 23.42 -14.10 -6.54
N LEU A 433 23.12 -12.82 -6.29
CA LEU A 433 21.78 -12.25 -6.41
C LEU A 433 21.51 -11.59 -7.78
N LYS A 434 22.49 -11.41 -8.65
CA LYS A 434 22.27 -10.68 -9.92
C LYS A 434 21.20 -11.32 -10.84
N ASP A 435 21.02 -12.63 -10.72
CA ASP A 435 19.99 -13.42 -11.43
C ASP A 435 19.01 -14.04 -10.41
N TYR A 436 18.64 -13.27 -9.39
CA TYR A 436 17.92 -13.81 -8.23
C TYR A 436 16.53 -14.34 -8.56
N GLN A 437 16.32 -15.63 -8.30
CA GLN A 437 15.05 -16.33 -8.46
C GLN A 437 14.91 -17.37 -7.35
N PRO A 438 14.64 -16.94 -6.11
CA PRO A 438 14.62 -17.88 -5.01
C PRO A 438 13.34 -18.74 -5.07
N ASN A 439 13.32 -19.84 -4.31
CA ASN A 439 12.16 -20.71 -4.22
C ASN A 439 10.98 -20.00 -3.53
N LYS A 440 9.80 -20.64 -3.53
CA LYS A 440 8.62 -20.11 -2.84
C LYS A 440 8.73 -20.39 -1.33
N PRO A 441 8.22 -19.49 -0.47
CA PRO A 441 8.18 -19.74 0.96
C PRO A 441 7.24 -20.91 1.29
N ALA A 442 7.54 -21.60 2.39
CA ALA A 442 6.70 -22.68 2.88
C ALA A 442 5.28 -22.17 3.17
N GLY A 443 4.29 -22.88 2.65
CA GLY A 443 2.88 -22.48 2.77
C GLY A 443 2.35 -21.62 1.62
N TYR A 444 3.21 -21.17 0.70
CA TYR A 444 2.77 -20.44 -0.50
C TYR A 444 1.72 -21.23 -1.29
N LEU A 445 0.59 -20.58 -1.58
CA LEU A 445 -0.49 -21.15 -2.36
C LEU A 445 -0.33 -20.76 -3.83
N ASN A 446 -0.17 -21.75 -4.71
CA ASN A 446 -0.20 -21.49 -6.15
C ASN A 446 -1.61 -21.10 -6.59
N PRO A 447 -1.78 -20.21 -7.57
CA PRO A 447 -3.09 -19.87 -8.13
C PRO A 447 -3.79 -21.11 -8.69
N PRO A 448 -5.14 -21.13 -8.72
CA PRO A 448 -5.87 -22.13 -9.50
C PRO A 448 -5.44 -22.14 -10.96
N ASP A 449 -5.39 -23.33 -11.57
CA ASP A 449 -5.08 -23.55 -12.98
C ASP A 449 -6.33 -23.58 -13.87
N THR A 450 -7.51 -23.51 -13.25
CA THR A 450 -8.82 -23.61 -13.90
C THR A 450 -9.76 -22.53 -13.40
N ALA A 451 -10.69 -22.12 -14.26
CA ALA A 451 -11.73 -21.16 -13.94
C ALA A 451 -12.97 -21.90 -13.36
N PRO A 452 -13.86 -21.22 -12.62
CA PRO A 452 -15.15 -21.80 -12.30
C PRO A 452 -16.01 -21.90 -13.58
N THR A 453 -17.16 -22.57 -13.51
CA THR A 453 -18.10 -22.63 -14.65
C THR A 453 -19.48 -22.15 -14.26
N ILE A 454 -20.15 -21.41 -15.14
CA ILE A 454 -21.56 -21.06 -14.94
C ILE A 454 -22.42 -22.30 -15.22
N GLN A 455 -23.27 -22.67 -14.28
CA GLN A 455 -24.22 -23.77 -14.46
C GLN A 455 -25.29 -23.34 -15.47
N ALA A 456 -25.50 -24.14 -16.53
CA ALA A 456 -26.35 -23.78 -17.67
C ALA A 456 -27.78 -23.32 -17.28
N ASP A 457 -28.39 -24.02 -16.32
CA ASP A 457 -29.72 -23.70 -15.79
C ASP A 457 -29.68 -23.07 -14.38
N GLY A 458 -28.52 -22.52 -13.99
CA GLY A 458 -28.28 -21.99 -12.64
C GLY A 458 -28.60 -20.51 -12.46
N TRP A 459 -29.31 -19.86 -13.38
CA TRP A 459 -29.61 -18.42 -13.28
C TRP A 459 -30.74 -18.16 -12.28
N GLN A 460 -30.49 -17.34 -11.27
CA GLN A 460 -31.40 -17.17 -10.15
C GLN A 460 -32.49 -16.11 -10.38
N SER A 461 -32.26 -15.14 -11.28
CA SER A 461 -33.19 -14.04 -11.52
C SER A 461 -33.44 -13.79 -13.01
N ARG A 462 -34.64 -13.32 -13.33
CA ARG A 462 -35.02 -12.73 -14.63
C ARG A 462 -35.29 -11.23 -14.54
N THR A 463 -35.19 -10.68 -13.34
CA THR A 463 -35.42 -9.26 -13.07
C THR A 463 -34.06 -8.57 -13.08
N ALA A 464 -33.92 -7.56 -13.92
CA ALA A 464 -32.72 -6.74 -13.97
C ALA A 464 -32.56 -5.95 -12.66
N SER A 465 -31.31 -5.77 -12.20
CA SER A 465 -31.00 -4.93 -11.04
C SER A 465 -29.80 -4.04 -11.32
N GLU A 466 -29.99 -2.75 -11.09
CA GLU A 466 -28.92 -1.76 -11.22
C GLU A 466 -27.83 -1.97 -10.14
N PRO A 467 -26.58 -1.55 -10.40
CA PRO A 467 -26.13 -0.90 -11.64
C PRO A 467 -25.72 -1.88 -12.75
N ASN A 468 -25.39 -3.12 -12.42
CA ASN A 468 -24.61 -3.98 -13.32
C ASN A 468 -25.39 -5.18 -13.90
N TRP A 469 -26.45 -5.65 -13.24
CA TRP A 469 -27.26 -6.78 -13.70
C TRP A 469 -28.32 -6.33 -14.70
N LEU A 470 -27.86 -5.80 -15.84
CA LEU A 470 -28.71 -5.23 -16.89
C LEU A 470 -28.49 -5.97 -18.22
N PRO A 471 -29.52 -6.08 -19.09
CA PRO A 471 -29.34 -6.60 -20.44
C PRO A 471 -28.27 -5.81 -21.21
N GLY A 472 -27.39 -6.51 -21.93
CA GLY A 472 -26.29 -5.92 -22.71
C GLY A 472 -25.01 -5.65 -21.91
N HIS A 473 -25.01 -5.89 -20.60
CA HIS A 473 -23.80 -5.97 -19.80
C HIS A 473 -23.21 -7.38 -19.88
N ALA A 474 -21.98 -7.59 -19.41
CA ALA A 474 -21.37 -8.91 -19.37
C ALA A 474 -20.60 -9.16 -18.07
N VAL A 475 -20.57 -10.40 -17.62
CA VAL A 475 -19.92 -10.83 -16.37
C VAL A 475 -18.98 -12.01 -16.60
N ARG A 476 -17.90 -12.07 -15.82
CA ARG A 476 -16.98 -13.22 -15.74
C ARG A 476 -16.59 -13.52 -14.29
N TYR A 477 -16.07 -14.72 -14.08
CA TYR A 477 -15.74 -15.23 -12.75
C TYR A 477 -14.37 -15.86 -12.68
N ALA A 478 -13.77 -15.83 -11.50
CA ALA A 478 -12.55 -16.53 -11.16
C ALA A 478 -12.58 -16.92 -9.68
N PHE A 479 -11.58 -17.68 -9.22
CA PHE A 479 -11.40 -17.93 -7.80
C PHE A 479 -9.92 -17.96 -7.42
N SER A 480 -9.64 -17.84 -6.13
CA SER A 480 -8.32 -18.07 -5.52
C SER A 480 -8.42 -19.16 -4.45
N TYR A 481 -7.27 -19.64 -3.96
CA TYR A 481 -7.19 -20.52 -2.80
C TYR A 481 -6.84 -19.73 -1.54
N SER A 482 -7.38 -20.14 -0.40
CA SER A 482 -7.06 -19.54 0.90
C SER A 482 -6.70 -20.58 1.98
N LYS A 483 -5.84 -20.19 2.91
CA LYS A 483 -5.43 -20.98 4.09
C LYS A 483 -5.02 -20.07 5.25
N GLY A 484 -5.94 -19.85 6.19
CA GLY A 484 -5.69 -18.93 7.30
C GLY A 484 -5.48 -17.51 6.77
N LEU A 485 -4.31 -16.92 7.00
CA LEU A 485 -3.94 -15.60 6.44
C LEU A 485 -3.43 -15.69 5.00
N ASP A 486 -3.05 -16.88 4.52
CA ASP A 486 -2.45 -17.05 3.21
C ASP A 486 -3.53 -17.13 2.11
N GLU A 487 -3.29 -16.46 0.99
CA GLU A 487 -4.12 -16.50 -0.20
C GLU A 487 -3.25 -16.66 -1.45
N SER A 488 -3.77 -17.32 -2.50
CA SER A 488 -3.12 -17.35 -3.82
C SER A 488 -3.61 -16.19 -4.68
N TYR A 489 -2.85 -15.81 -5.72
CA TYR A 489 -3.44 -14.95 -6.75
C TYR A 489 -4.70 -15.59 -7.36
N ILE A 490 -5.56 -14.74 -7.92
CA ILE A 490 -6.75 -15.16 -8.68
C ILE A 490 -6.29 -16.03 -9.87
N GLY A 491 -6.95 -17.17 -10.06
CA GLY A 491 -6.73 -18.06 -11.20
C GLY A 491 -7.27 -17.50 -12.52
N PRO A 492 -7.35 -18.31 -13.58
CA PRO A 492 -7.86 -17.85 -14.87
C PRO A 492 -9.35 -17.46 -14.77
N TRP A 493 -9.72 -16.40 -15.49
CA TRP A 493 -11.10 -15.94 -15.60
C TRP A 493 -11.89 -16.75 -16.63
N THR A 494 -13.20 -16.91 -16.40
CA THR A 494 -14.11 -17.34 -17.46
C THR A 494 -14.16 -16.33 -18.60
N ALA A 495 -14.60 -16.77 -19.78
CA ALA A 495 -15.05 -15.83 -20.81
C ALA A 495 -16.19 -14.95 -20.26
N TYR A 496 -16.29 -13.73 -20.78
CA TYR A 496 -17.42 -12.86 -20.49
C TYR A 496 -18.71 -13.49 -21.01
N THR A 497 -19.70 -13.58 -20.13
CA THR A 497 -21.05 -14.01 -20.44
C THR A 497 -21.94 -12.79 -20.57
N GLU A 498 -22.49 -12.57 -21.76
CA GLU A 498 -23.45 -11.49 -22.02
C GLU A 498 -24.75 -11.73 -21.25
N LEU A 499 -25.19 -10.71 -20.53
CA LEU A 499 -26.44 -10.68 -19.79
C LEU A 499 -27.57 -10.30 -20.73
N THR A 500 -28.64 -11.09 -20.69
CA THR A 500 -29.84 -10.88 -21.52
C THR A 500 -31.05 -10.74 -20.61
N ASP A 501 -31.83 -11.81 -20.42
CA ASP A 501 -33.00 -11.87 -19.53
C ASP A 501 -32.75 -12.76 -18.30
N ARG A 502 -31.49 -13.12 -18.03
CA ARG A 502 -31.05 -13.99 -16.93
C ARG A 502 -29.88 -13.35 -16.18
N PHE A 503 -29.97 -13.33 -14.85
CA PHE A 503 -29.02 -12.67 -13.96
C PHE A 503 -28.67 -13.56 -12.76
N GLN A 504 -27.57 -13.25 -12.09
CA GLN A 504 -27.16 -13.89 -10.83
C GLN A 504 -26.98 -15.42 -10.98
N PRO A 505 -25.92 -15.89 -11.66
CA PRO A 505 -25.73 -17.31 -11.93
C PRO A 505 -25.26 -18.11 -10.70
N THR A 506 -25.57 -19.40 -10.69
CA THR A 506 -24.88 -20.42 -9.90
C THR A 506 -23.61 -20.84 -10.64
N LEU A 507 -22.49 -20.83 -9.91
CA LEU A 507 -21.17 -21.24 -10.35
C LEU A 507 -20.86 -22.63 -9.80
N ASN A 508 -20.27 -23.50 -10.63
CA ASN A 508 -19.54 -24.67 -10.15
C ASN A 508 -18.08 -24.26 -9.96
N VAL A 509 -17.61 -24.32 -8.72
CA VAL A 509 -16.23 -24.00 -8.33
C VAL A 509 -15.49 -25.31 -8.05
N PRO A 510 -14.41 -25.63 -8.80
CA PRO A 510 -13.64 -26.86 -8.59
C PRO A 510 -13.24 -27.07 -7.12
N ALA A 511 -13.39 -28.30 -6.63
CA ALA A 511 -12.93 -28.69 -5.30
C ALA A 511 -11.39 -28.64 -5.21
N ASN A 512 -10.86 -28.48 -3.99
CA ASN A 512 -9.43 -28.44 -3.75
C ASN A 512 -8.79 -29.79 -4.13
N THR A 513 -7.92 -29.82 -5.13
CA THR A 513 -7.09 -31.00 -5.45
C THR A 513 -5.66 -30.61 -5.84
N PRO A 514 -4.64 -31.26 -5.26
CA PRO A 514 -4.31 -31.26 -3.84
C PRO A 514 -3.59 -29.95 -3.46
N SER A 515 -4.32 -28.84 -3.38
CA SER A 515 -3.82 -27.61 -2.77
C SER A 515 -3.85 -27.78 -1.25
N ALA A 516 -2.81 -27.36 -0.53
CA ALA A 516 -2.81 -27.33 0.94
C ALA A 516 -3.81 -26.32 1.55
N ALA A 517 -4.71 -25.78 0.72
CA ALA A 517 -5.72 -24.76 0.99
C ALA A 517 -6.92 -25.32 1.76
N THR A 518 -7.52 -24.48 2.58
CA THR A 518 -8.70 -24.78 3.40
C THR A 518 -9.97 -24.10 2.91
N GLY A 519 -9.85 -23.14 1.99
CA GLY A 519 -10.98 -22.43 1.39
C GLY A 519 -10.65 -21.89 0.00
N ARG A 520 -11.64 -21.24 -0.61
CA ARG A 520 -11.54 -20.57 -1.91
C ARG A 520 -12.31 -19.25 -1.87
N ASN A 521 -11.73 -18.18 -2.40
CA ASN A 521 -12.43 -16.91 -2.58
C ASN A 521 -12.93 -16.80 -4.02
N VAL A 522 -14.19 -16.43 -4.21
CA VAL A 522 -14.83 -16.34 -5.52
C VAL A 522 -14.91 -14.88 -5.93
N PHE A 523 -14.48 -14.59 -7.16
CA PHE A 523 -14.43 -13.24 -7.70
C PHE A 523 -15.34 -13.09 -8.92
N ARG A 524 -15.92 -11.90 -9.04
CA ARG A 524 -16.73 -11.44 -10.17
C ARG A 524 -16.05 -10.26 -10.84
N GLN A 525 -16.24 -10.13 -12.15
CA GLN A 525 -15.93 -8.90 -12.85
C GLN A 525 -16.97 -8.63 -13.93
N PHE A 526 -17.62 -7.47 -13.85
CA PHE A 526 -18.39 -6.94 -14.97
C PHE A 526 -17.47 -6.30 -16.01
N ARG A 527 -17.85 -6.37 -17.29
CA ARG A 527 -17.06 -5.80 -18.38
C ARG A 527 -16.79 -4.31 -18.14
N GLY A 528 -15.51 -3.94 -18.12
CA GLY A 528 -15.08 -2.56 -17.88
C GLY A 528 -15.08 -2.14 -16.41
N GLY A 529 -15.46 -3.03 -15.48
CA GLY A 529 -15.31 -2.87 -14.04
C GLY A 529 -14.06 -3.56 -13.48
N SER A 530 -13.89 -3.49 -12.18
CA SER A 530 -12.81 -4.16 -11.45
C SER A 530 -13.22 -5.54 -10.94
N PRO A 531 -12.28 -6.44 -10.67
CA PRO A 531 -12.54 -7.65 -9.90
C PRO A 531 -13.12 -7.32 -8.51
N GLU A 532 -14.15 -8.05 -8.12
CA GLU A 532 -14.85 -7.94 -6.84
C GLU A 532 -14.86 -9.31 -6.16
N LEU A 533 -14.48 -9.35 -4.88
CA LEU A 533 -14.69 -10.54 -4.04
C LEU A 533 -16.19 -10.64 -3.74
N ILE A 534 -16.83 -11.73 -4.16
CA ILE A 534 -18.29 -11.92 -3.98
C ILE A 534 -18.64 -12.96 -2.92
N GLY A 535 -17.65 -13.74 -2.45
CA GLY A 535 -17.84 -14.66 -1.35
C GLY A 535 -16.69 -15.66 -1.18
N THR A 536 -16.77 -16.44 -0.10
CA THR A 536 -15.77 -17.46 0.25
C THR A 536 -16.45 -18.81 0.42
N LEU A 537 -15.81 -19.86 -0.10
CA LEU A 537 -16.20 -21.25 0.05
C LEU A 537 -15.22 -21.97 0.98
N ASP A 538 -15.72 -22.93 1.75
CA ASP A 538 -14.87 -23.87 2.49
C ASP A 538 -14.15 -24.86 1.54
N ASN A 539 -13.63 -25.98 2.03
CA ASN A 539 -12.97 -26.98 1.17
C ASN A 539 -13.93 -28.00 0.52
N GLN A 540 -15.20 -28.03 0.91
CA GLN A 540 -16.19 -29.02 0.46
C GLN A 540 -17.17 -28.46 -0.57
N ALA A 541 -17.57 -27.19 -0.42
CA ALA A 541 -18.59 -26.58 -1.25
C ALA A 541 -18.12 -26.45 -2.71
N ILE A 542 -18.84 -27.04 -3.66
CA ILE A 542 -18.50 -26.98 -5.09
C ILE A 542 -19.41 -26.06 -5.89
N THR A 543 -20.36 -25.41 -5.21
CA THR A 543 -21.35 -24.52 -5.81
C THR A 543 -21.36 -23.19 -5.08
N PHE A 544 -21.42 -22.09 -5.83
CA PHE A 544 -21.57 -20.73 -5.31
C PHE A 544 -22.70 -20.01 -6.06
N ILE A 545 -23.54 -19.26 -5.37
CA ILE A 545 -24.60 -18.47 -5.99
C ILE A 545 -24.20 -17.00 -5.92
N ASP A 546 -24.08 -16.34 -7.06
CA ASP A 546 -23.82 -14.90 -7.14
C ASP A 546 -25.11 -14.12 -6.88
N ASN A 547 -25.50 -14.04 -5.61
CA ASN A 547 -26.65 -13.27 -5.14
C ASN A 547 -26.26 -11.87 -4.62
N HIS A 548 -24.98 -11.49 -4.75
CA HIS A 548 -24.49 -10.20 -4.30
C HIS A 548 -25.02 -9.11 -5.25
N GLN A 549 -25.91 -8.26 -4.72
CA GLN A 549 -26.43 -7.11 -5.47
C GLN A 549 -25.35 -6.04 -5.62
#